data_AF-A0A0C9QDX5-F1
#
_entry.id   AF-A0A0C9QDX5-F1
#
_cell.length_a   1.000
_cell.length_b   1.000
_cell.length_c   1.000
_cell.angle_alpha   90.00
_cell.angle_beta   90.00
_cell.angle_gamma   90.00
#
_symmetry.space_group_name_H-M   'P 1'
#
loop_
_entity.id
_entity.type
_entity.pdbx_description
1 polymer ?
#
loop_
_entity_poly.entity_id
_entity_poly.type
_entity_poly.pdbx_seq_one_letter_code
_entity_poly.pdbx_strand_id
1 'polypeptide(L)'
;MTVSYQYEVASSTSGGFTRLLFMWRGSLYKLIYRELLLFCVLFVAISAIYRHLFDDTYKEKFEALVIYCDTFISLIPLSFVLGFYVAYVAQRWWQQYMAIPWPDK
;
A
#
# COMPACT_ATOMS: atom_id res chain seq x y z
N MET A 1 2.79 -3.15 18.68
CA MET A 1 3.68 -2.31 19.51
C MET A 1 3.72 -0.92 18.90
N THR A 2 3.58 0.12 19.72
CA THR A 2 3.67 1.52 19.29
C THR A 2 5.10 1.86 18.86
N VAL A 3 5.24 2.72 17.85
CA VAL A 3 6.54 3.18 17.35
C VAL A 3 6.57 4.70 17.53
N SER A 4 7.40 5.18 18.45
CA SER A 4 7.60 6.63 18.64
C SER A 4 8.75 7.09 17.77
N TYR A 5 8.47 8.01 16.85
CA TYR A 5 9.45 8.68 16.00
C TYR A 5 9.40 10.21 16.15
N GLN A 6 8.71 10.72 17.18
CA GLN A 6 8.45 12.15 17.39
C GLN A 6 9.73 12.98 17.46
N TYR A 7 10.79 12.44 18.07
CA TYR A 7 12.09 13.11 18.15
C TYR A 7 12.78 13.25 16.79
N GLU A 8 12.60 12.28 15.88
CA GLU A 8 13.23 12.32 14.55
C GLU A 8 12.59 13.34 13.60
N VAL A 9 11.37 13.80 13.91
CA VAL A 9 10.63 14.80 13.14
C VAL A 9 10.48 16.14 13.87
N ALA A 10 11.20 16.36 14.96
CA ALA A 10 11.09 17.58 15.76
C ALA A 10 11.61 18.84 15.04
N SER A 11 12.56 18.68 14.09
CA SER A 11 13.09 19.78 13.27
C SER A 11 12.68 19.62 11.80
N SER A 12 12.22 20.71 11.17
CA SER A 12 11.81 20.75 9.75
C SER A 12 13.00 20.77 8.76
N THR A 13 14.00 19.94 9.01
CA THR A 13 15.13 19.75 8.09
C THR A 13 14.67 18.92 6.89
N SER A 14 15.12 19.25 5.69
CA SER A 14 14.75 18.53 4.44
C SER A 14 14.98 17.01 4.51
N GLY A 15 15.94 16.54 5.31
CA GLY A 15 16.24 15.12 5.51
C GLY A 15 15.36 14.36 6.51
N GLY A 16 14.52 15.03 7.31
CA GLY A 16 13.75 14.40 8.40
C GLY A 16 12.81 13.29 7.90
N PHE A 17 11.99 13.58 6.88
CA PHE A 17 11.09 12.58 6.29
C PHE A 17 11.82 11.48 5.53
N THR A 18 12.95 11.79 4.87
CA THR A 18 13.72 10.77 4.15
C THR A 18 14.29 9.70 5.08
N ARG A 19 14.66 10.08 6.31
CA ARG A 19 15.14 9.15 7.33
C ARG A 19 14.06 8.16 7.77
N LEU A 20 12.80 8.59 7.84
CA LEU A 20 11.67 7.72 8.18
C LEU A 20 11.43 6.62 7.14
N LEU A 21 11.73 6.88 5.85
CA LEU A 21 11.56 5.89 4.79
C LEU A 21 12.49 4.69 4.99
N PHE A 22 13.68 4.89 5.57
CA PHE A 22 14.64 3.81 5.81
C PHE A 22 14.41 3.06 7.12
N MET A 23 13.44 3.46 7.95
CA MET A 23 13.12 2.73 9.18
C MET A 23 12.42 1.40 8.85
N TRP A 24 12.78 0.31 9.53
CA TRP A 24 12.15 -1.01 9.34
C TRP A 24 11.02 -1.30 10.35
N ARG A 25 11.17 -0.84 11.60
CA ARG A 25 10.22 -1.14 12.67
C ARG A 25 8.95 -0.31 12.49
N GLY A 26 7.83 -0.99 12.26
CA GLY A 26 6.53 -0.32 12.04
C GLY A 26 6.44 0.40 10.69
N SER A 27 7.32 0.08 9.75
CA SER A 27 7.30 0.67 8.42
C SER A 27 6.28 0.02 7.51
N LEU A 28 5.88 0.76 6.47
CA LEU A 28 5.00 0.25 5.42
C LEU A 28 5.57 -1.02 4.79
N TYR A 29 6.87 -1.06 4.52
CA TYR A 29 7.56 -2.21 3.92
C TYR A 29 7.34 -3.49 4.72
N LYS A 30 7.51 -3.41 6.05
CA LYS A 30 7.32 -4.57 6.93
C LYS A 30 5.86 -5.05 6.94
N LEU A 31 4.90 -4.16 6.67
CA LEU A 31 3.48 -4.51 6.60
C LEU A 31 3.13 -5.17 5.26
N ILE A 32 3.65 -4.65 4.13
CA ILE A 32 3.20 -5.05 2.79
C ILE A 32 4.13 -6.02 2.06
N TYR A 33 5.31 -6.34 2.58
CA TYR A 33 6.32 -7.11 1.82
C TYR A 33 5.82 -8.46 1.29
N ARG A 34 4.95 -9.15 2.01
CA ARG A 34 4.38 -10.45 1.58
C ARG A 34 3.45 -10.27 0.39
N GLU A 35 2.54 -9.30 0.48
CA GLU A 35 1.58 -8.99 -0.59
C GLU A 35 2.29 -8.44 -1.83
N LEU A 36 3.31 -7.59 -1.63
CA LEU A 36 4.14 -7.07 -2.71
C LEU A 36 4.90 -8.20 -3.42
N LEU A 37 5.49 -9.12 -2.66
CA LEU A 37 6.19 -10.27 -3.23
C LEU A 37 5.23 -11.15 -4.04
N LEU A 38 4.04 -11.46 -3.49
CA LEU A 38 3.03 -12.23 -4.19
C LEU A 38 2.59 -11.54 -5.50
N PHE A 39 2.34 -10.23 -5.44
CA PHE A 39 2.01 -9.43 -6.61
C PHE A 39 3.11 -9.49 -7.69
N CYS A 40 4.37 -9.30 -7.30
CA CYS A 40 5.51 -9.38 -8.21
C CYS A 40 5.66 -10.77 -8.83
N VAL A 41 5.51 -11.84 -8.04
CA VAL A 41 5.60 -13.22 -8.54
C VAL A 41 4.51 -13.50 -9.56
N LEU A 42 3.26 -13.13 -9.27
CA LEU A 42 2.14 -13.31 -10.20
C LEU A 42 2.33 -12.48 -11.47
N PHE A 43 2.78 -11.24 -11.34
CA PHE A 43 3.06 -10.37 -12.48
C PHE A 43 4.14 -10.95 -13.38
N VAL A 44 5.27 -11.39 -12.80
CA VAL A 44 6.35 -12.03 -13.55
C VAL A 44 5.90 -13.34 -14.19
N ALA A 45 5.09 -14.15 -13.49
CA ALA A 45 4.56 -15.40 -14.03
C ALA A 45 3.66 -15.15 -15.26
N ILE A 46 2.71 -14.20 -15.19
CA ILE A 46 1.88 -13.81 -16.33
C ILE A 46 2.75 -13.28 -17.47
N SER A 47 3.73 -12.45 -17.15
CA SER A 47 4.66 -11.88 -18.14
C SER A 47 5.51 -12.95 -18.84
N ALA A 48 5.93 -13.99 -18.11
CA ALA A 48 6.66 -15.13 -18.65
C ALA A 48 5.75 -16.01 -19.54
N ILE A 49 4.51 -16.25 -19.14
CA ILE A 49 3.50 -16.98 -19.94
C ILE A 49 3.27 -16.25 -21.27
N TYR A 50 3.03 -14.94 -21.24
CA TYR A 50 2.83 -14.14 -22.45
C TYR A 50 4.05 -14.17 -23.39
N ARG A 51 5.28 -14.09 -22.86
CA ARG A 51 6.50 -14.07 -23.69
C ARG A 51 6.92 -15.44 -24.23
N HIS A 52 6.76 -16.50 -23.45
CA HIS A 52 7.36 -17.80 -23.75
C HIS A 52 6.37 -18.89 -24.14
N LEU A 53 5.09 -18.80 -23.74
CA LEU A 53 4.10 -19.86 -23.97
C LEU A 53 3.05 -19.47 -25.02
N PHE A 54 2.75 -18.18 -25.21
CA PHE A 54 1.69 -17.78 -26.12
C PHE A 54 2.14 -17.74 -27.57
N ASP A 55 1.32 -18.35 -28.41
CA ASP A 55 1.35 -18.21 -29.87
C ASP A 55 0.73 -16.87 -30.30
N ASP A 56 0.99 -16.42 -31.52
CA ASP A 56 0.67 -15.05 -31.95
C ASP A 56 -0.83 -14.73 -31.86
N THR A 57 -1.69 -15.71 -32.19
CA THR A 57 -3.16 -15.56 -32.04
C THR A 57 -3.61 -15.41 -30.58
N TYR A 58 -2.91 -16.04 -29.62
CA TYR A 58 -3.25 -15.93 -28.19
C TYR A 58 -2.74 -14.62 -27.59
N LYS A 59 -1.62 -14.09 -28.10
CA LYS A 59 -1.09 -12.78 -27.69
C LYS A 59 -2.07 -11.66 -28.03
N GLU A 60 -2.60 -11.63 -29.26
CA GLU A 60 -3.59 -10.62 -29.67
C GLU A 60 -4.82 -10.59 -28.74
N LYS A 61 -5.35 -11.76 -28.39
CA LYS A 61 -6.49 -11.87 -27.46
C LYS A 61 -6.13 -11.40 -26.06
N PHE A 62 -4.92 -11.70 -25.59
CA PHE A 62 -4.45 -11.26 -24.29
C PHE A 62 -4.25 -9.74 -24.24
N GLU A 63 -3.73 -9.13 -25.31
CA GLU A 63 -3.59 -7.68 -25.41
C GLU A 63 -4.93 -6.96 -25.37
N ALA A 64 -5.93 -7.49 -26.09
CA ALA A 64 -7.30 -6.99 -26.00
C ALA A 64 -7.88 -7.09 -24.57
N LEU A 65 -7.59 -8.17 -23.86
CA LEU A 65 -7.98 -8.34 -22.45
C LEU A 65 -7.30 -7.33 -21.54
N VAL A 66 -6.00 -7.07 -21.71
CA VAL A 66 -5.26 -6.09 -20.89
C VAL A 66 -5.84 -4.70 -21.08
N ILE A 67 -6.10 -4.29 -22.32
CA ILE A 67 -6.74 -2.99 -22.63
C ILE A 67 -8.13 -2.93 -21.99
N TYR A 68 -8.93 -4.00 -22.10
CA TYR A 68 -10.23 -4.08 -21.45
C TYR A 68 -10.11 -3.88 -19.94
N CYS A 69 -9.20 -4.59 -19.25
CA CYS A 69 -8.99 -4.44 -17.81
C CYS A 69 -8.54 -3.03 -17.40
N ASP A 70 -7.67 -2.38 -18.18
CA ASP A 70 -7.19 -1.03 -17.90
C ASP A 70 -8.33 -0.01 -17.85
N THR A 71 -9.33 -0.16 -18.73
CA THR A 71 -10.53 0.69 -18.70
C THR A 71 -11.22 0.62 -17.34
N PHE A 72 -11.45 -0.56 -16.75
CA PHE A 72 -12.13 -0.69 -15.45
C PHE A 72 -11.35 -0.11 -14.28
N ILE A 73 -10.02 -0.18 -14.30
CA ILE A 73 -9.18 0.39 -13.24
C ILE A 73 -9.42 1.90 -13.13
N SER A 74 -9.58 2.58 -14.27
CA SER A 74 -9.84 4.02 -14.32
C SER A 74 -11.23 4.42 -13.81
N LEU A 75 -12.21 3.51 -13.83
CA LEU A 75 -13.60 3.81 -13.44
C LEU A 75 -13.80 3.86 -11.92
N ILE A 76 -12.95 3.19 -11.12
CA ILE A 76 -13.16 3.08 -9.68
C ILE A 76 -12.31 4.13 -8.96
N PRO A 77 -12.93 5.14 -8.29
CA PRO A 77 -12.19 6.14 -7.52
C PRO A 77 -11.72 5.55 -6.17
N LEU A 78 -10.82 4.57 -6.22
CA LEU A 78 -10.31 3.85 -5.04
C LEU A 78 -9.68 4.81 -4.02
N SER A 79 -8.94 5.81 -4.49
CA SER A 79 -8.29 6.80 -3.62
C SER A 79 -9.29 7.58 -2.77
N PHE A 80 -10.47 7.89 -3.33
CA PHE A 80 -11.53 8.60 -2.61
C PHE A 80 -12.08 7.75 -1.47
N VAL A 81 -12.53 6.53 -1.79
CA VAL A 81 -13.10 5.59 -0.80
C VAL A 81 -12.09 5.22 0.27
N LEU A 82 -10.85 4.96 -0.12
CA LEU A 82 -9.76 4.66 0.81
C LEU A 82 -9.49 5.84 1.75
N GLY A 83 -9.54 7.08 1.23
CA GLY A 83 -9.41 8.30 2.03
C GLY A 83 -10.45 8.39 3.16
N PHE A 84 -11.74 8.22 2.84
CA PHE A 84 -12.78 8.22 3.88
C PHE A 84 -12.61 7.09 4.88
N TYR A 85 -12.32 5.89 4.38
CA TYR A 85 -12.19 4.72 5.23
C TYR A 85 -11.02 4.89 6.22
N VAL A 86 -9.85 5.30 5.75
CA VAL A 86 -8.66 5.53 6.58
C VAL A 86 -8.90 6.65 7.58
N ALA A 87 -9.52 7.75 7.18
CA ALA A 87 -9.87 8.85 8.08
C ALA A 87 -10.79 8.39 9.23
N TYR A 88 -11.82 7.61 8.90
CA TYR A 88 -12.73 7.04 9.90
C TYR A 88 -12.02 6.09 10.88
N VAL A 89 -11.17 5.19 10.37
CA VAL A 89 -10.38 4.26 11.21
C VAL A 89 -9.43 5.02 12.13
N ALA A 90 -8.74 6.05 11.62
CA ALA A 90 -7.83 6.87 12.41
C ALA A 90 -8.54 7.62 13.54
N GLN A 91 -9.72 8.18 13.27
CA GLN A 91 -10.54 8.84 14.28
C GLN A 91 -10.92 7.88 15.42
N ARG A 92 -11.38 6.67 15.09
CA ARG A 92 -11.75 5.67 16.09
C ARG A 92 -10.57 5.16 16.89
N TRP A 93 -9.43 4.97 16.23
CA TRP A 93 -8.20 4.57 16.90
C TRP A 93 -7.80 5.57 18.00
N TRP A 94 -7.90 6.88 17.73
CA TRP A 94 -7.61 7.90 18.73
C TRP A 94 -8.64 7.94 19.87
N GLN A 95 -9.93 7.79 19.55
CA GLN A 95 -10.99 7.69 20.56
C GLN A 95 -10.77 6.51 21.52
N GLN A 96 -10.32 5.36 20.99
CA GLN A 96 -9.98 4.20 21.83
C GLN A 96 -8.79 4.48 22.73
N TYR A 97 -7.75 5.16 22.24
CA TYR A 97 -6.59 5.53 23.04
C TYR A 97 -6.98 6.47 24.19
N MET A 98 -7.87 7.44 23.94
CA MET A 98 -8.37 8.38 24.96
C MET A 98 -9.34 7.76 25.96
N ALA A 99 -9.97 6.64 25.62
CA ALA A 99 -10.87 5.91 26.50
C ALA A 99 -10.15 5.03 27.53
N ILE A 100 -8.82 4.87 27.42
CA ILE A 100 -8.02 4.13 28.40
C ILE A 100 -8.02 4.92 29.73
N PRO A 101 -8.50 4.33 30.84
CA PRO A 101 -8.56 5.03 32.12
C PRO A 101 -7.16 5.24 32.69
N TRP A 102 -6.91 6.46 33.19
CA TRP A 102 -5.67 6.81 33.88
C TRP A 102 -5.95 6.90 35.38
N PRO A 103 -5.11 6.30 36.23
CA PRO A 103 -5.26 6.35 37.69
C PRO A 103 -4.92 7.73 38.28
N ASP A 104 -4.38 8.64 37.47
CA ASP A 104 -4.02 10.02 37.88
C ASP A 104 -5.25 10.94 38.05
N LYS A 105 -6.47 10.43 37.83
CA LYS A 105 -7.75 11.11 38.06
C LYS A 105 -8.50 10.52 39.23
#